data_AF-A0AAJ1V1D3-F1
#
_entry.id   AF-A0AAJ1V1D3-F1
#
_cell.length_a   1.000
_cell.length_b   1.000
_cell.length_c   1.000
_cell.angle_alpha   90.00
_cell.angle_beta   90.00
_cell.angle_gamma   90.00
#
_symmetry.space_group_name_H-M   'P 1'
#
loop_
_entity.id
_entity.type
_entity.pdbx_description
1 polymer ?
#
loop_
_entity_poly.entity_id
_entity_poly.type
_entity_poly.pdbx_seq_one_letter_code
_entity_poly.pdbx_strand_id
1 'polypeptide(L)'
;MKKTKLVLILISILFLVSGCGRSIQRANRAIGLIQDHVTNIIGKISEVQNREFDLQANFEATLKQSENLSAFLSSDTPLAENISKRQALIDEIAKSQTTLQEMVEELNSLPDKEQLPKEQVQKLIEYVKQLNQDLDTYVAQYQTNLKQETATFKALANTKTNHESFFKVFNNINQLYTENNINLDRVIANFDPLNSLLVNLKVYLVNLTEKS
;
A
#
# COMPACT_ATOMS: atom_id res chain seq x y z
N MET A 1 -57.60 -1.46 56.43
CA MET A 1 -56.46 -2.19 55.84
C MET A 1 -55.54 -1.18 55.14
N LYS A 2 -54.24 -1.26 55.46
CA LYS A 2 -53.05 -0.72 54.78
C LYS A 2 -52.97 0.79 54.44
N LYS A 3 -52.12 1.44 55.25
CA LYS A 3 -51.29 2.61 54.92
C LYS A 3 -50.41 2.30 53.70
N THR A 4 -50.19 3.28 52.82
CA THR A 4 -48.84 3.69 52.35
C THR A 4 -48.91 5.00 51.57
N LYS A 5 -48.07 5.95 51.98
CA LYS A 5 -47.74 7.22 51.33
C LYS A 5 -46.66 7.00 50.25
N LEU A 6 -46.61 7.97 49.32
CA LEU A 6 -45.44 8.53 48.62
C LEU A 6 -44.43 7.57 47.94
N VAL A 7 -44.10 7.83 46.67
CA VAL A 7 -42.77 8.30 46.22
C VAL A 7 -42.80 8.46 44.68
N LEU A 8 -42.47 9.67 44.22
CA LEU A 8 -42.05 10.00 42.85
C LEU A 8 -40.68 9.33 42.59
N ILE A 9 -40.53 8.55 41.52
CA ILE A 9 -39.21 8.34 40.90
C ILE A 9 -39.37 8.41 39.38
N LEU A 10 -38.83 9.51 38.84
CA LEU A 10 -38.39 9.68 37.46
C LEU A 10 -37.43 8.53 37.13
N ILE A 11 -37.80 7.62 36.23
CA ILE A 11 -36.85 6.66 35.64
C ILE A 11 -36.46 7.21 34.27
N SER A 12 -35.70 8.30 34.31
CA SER A 12 -34.78 8.67 33.23
C SER A 12 -33.57 7.75 33.34
N ILE A 13 -33.68 6.53 32.82
CA ILE A 13 -32.49 5.69 32.61
C ILE A 13 -31.77 6.25 31.39
N LEU A 14 -30.75 7.07 31.69
CA LEU A 14 -29.61 7.30 30.85
C LEU A 14 -29.09 5.96 30.32
N PHE A 15 -29.36 5.63 29.07
CA PHE A 15 -28.50 4.77 28.26
C PHE A 15 -27.30 5.59 27.75
N LEU A 16 -26.57 6.25 28.66
CA LEU A 16 -25.31 6.94 28.38
C LEU A 16 -24.13 6.16 28.95
N VAL A 17 -24.10 4.86 28.71
CA VAL A 17 -22.94 4.02 29.02
C VAL A 17 -22.49 3.32 27.75
N SER A 18 -21.19 3.44 27.44
CA SER A 18 -20.39 2.67 26.45
C SER A 18 -20.13 3.25 25.05
N GLY A 19 -20.14 4.58 24.87
CA GLY A 19 -19.51 5.20 23.68
C GLY A 19 -17.98 5.08 23.68
N CYS A 20 -17.36 5.27 24.85
CA CYS A 20 -15.91 5.37 25.02
C CYS A 20 -15.17 4.06 24.68
N GLY A 21 -15.64 2.91 25.21
CA GLY A 21 -15.04 1.59 24.94
C GLY A 21 -15.13 1.17 23.46
N ARG A 22 -16.17 1.62 22.74
CA ARG A 22 -16.31 1.36 21.30
C ARG A 22 -15.31 2.16 20.47
N SER A 23 -14.98 3.39 20.86
CA SER A 23 -13.97 4.21 20.18
C SER A 23 -12.57 3.63 20.30
N ILE A 24 -12.19 3.12 21.48
CA ILE A 24 -10.88 2.47 21.69
C ILE A 24 -10.75 1.20 20.85
N GLN A 25 -11.77 0.32 20.86
CA GLN A 25 -11.74 -0.91 20.06
C GLN A 25 -11.65 -0.62 18.56
N ARG A 26 -12.41 0.38 18.07
CA ARG A 26 -12.36 0.81 16.66
C ARG A 26 -11.00 1.40 16.30
N ALA A 27 -10.43 2.27 17.15
CA ALA A 27 -9.10 2.82 16.95
C ALA A 27 -8.04 1.70 16.90
N ASN A 28 -8.09 0.74 17.83
CA ASN A 28 -7.16 -0.39 17.87
C ASN A 28 -7.26 -1.25 16.61
N ARG A 29 -8.48 -1.53 16.14
CA ARG A 29 -8.70 -2.24 14.88
C ARG A 29 -8.13 -1.48 13.69
N ALA A 30 -8.45 -0.19 13.56
CA ALA A 30 -8.00 0.64 12.44
C ALA A 30 -6.46 0.76 12.43
N ILE A 31 -5.83 1.01 13.58
CA ILE A 31 -4.37 1.06 13.72
C ILE A 31 -3.73 -0.31 13.41
N GLY A 32 -4.38 -1.40 13.84
CA GLY A 32 -3.99 -2.76 13.48
C GLY A 32 -3.95 -2.97 11.97
N LEU A 33 -5.06 -2.68 11.30
CA LEU A 33 -5.19 -2.81 9.86
C LEU A 33 -4.21 -1.90 9.10
N ILE A 34 -4.01 -0.65 9.56
CA ILE A 34 -3.00 0.23 8.96
C ILE A 34 -1.62 -0.44 9.00
N GLN A 35 -1.21 -1.01 10.14
CA GLN A 35 0.09 -1.67 10.23
C GLN A 35 0.19 -2.89 9.31
N ASP A 36 -0.86 -3.70 9.24
CA ASP A 36 -0.88 -4.90 8.40
C ASP A 36 -0.78 -4.52 6.91
N HIS A 37 -1.52 -3.49 6.48
CA HIS A 37 -1.48 -3.00 5.11
C HIS A 37 -0.17 -2.30 4.76
N VAL A 38 0.43 -1.53 5.67
CA VAL A 38 1.77 -0.94 5.47
C VAL A 38 2.82 -2.04 5.31
N THR A 39 2.80 -3.06 6.16
CA THR A 39 3.72 -4.21 6.06
C THR A 39 3.53 -4.96 4.74
N ASN A 40 2.27 -5.14 4.33
CA ASN A 40 1.93 -5.78 3.08
C ASN A 40 2.44 -4.97 1.86
N ILE A 41 2.32 -3.64 1.89
CA ILE A 41 2.85 -2.76 0.84
C ILE A 41 4.38 -2.90 0.75
N ILE A 42 5.09 -2.88 1.88
CA ILE A 42 6.54 -3.08 1.92
C ILE A 42 6.92 -4.42 1.27
N GLY A 43 6.24 -5.51 1.65
CA GLY A 43 6.49 -6.83 1.09
C GLY A 43 6.28 -6.88 -0.44
N LYS A 44 5.22 -6.24 -0.94
CA LYS A 44 4.96 -6.18 -2.39
C LYS A 44 5.98 -5.32 -3.13
N ILE A 45 6.40 -4.21 -2.56
CA ILE A 45 7.49 -3.38 -3.12
C ILE A 45 8.79 -4.19 -3.22
N SER A 46 9.15 -4.94 -2.17
CA SER A 46 10.32 -5.82 -2.21
C SER A 46 10.20 -6.88 -3.31
N GLU A 47 9.02 -7.48 -3.47
CA GLU A 47 8.79 -8.46 -4.54
C GLU A 47 8.85 -7.82 -5.94
N VAL A 48 8.38 -6.58 -6.11
CA VAL A 48 8.55 -5.81 -7.35
C VAL A 48 10.05 -5.62 -7.64
N GLN A 49 10.84 -5.22 -6.64
CA GLN A 49 12.29 -5.02 -6.78
C GLN A 49 13.04 -6.32 -7.11
N ASN A 50 12.66 -7.45 -6.52
CA ASN A 50 13.23 -8.76 -6.88
C ASN A 50 12.96 -9.08 -8.37
N ARG A 51 11.77 -8.75 -8.86
CA ARG A 51 11.42 -8.96 -10.27
C ARG A 51 12.15 -8.02 -11.21
N GLU A 52 12.40 -6.77 -10.80
CA GLU A 52 13.26 -5.86 -11.54
C GLU A 52 14.68 -6.42 -11.66
N PHE A 53 15.22 -6.98 -10.57
CA PHE A 53 16.53 -7.63 -10.58
C PHE A 53 16.57 -8.82 -11.55
N ASP A 54 15.50 -9.62 -11.62
CA ASP A 54 15.41 -10.76 -12.54
C ASP A 54 15.15 -10.36 -14.00
N LEU A 55 14.89 -9.07 -14.30
CA LEU A 55 14.45 -8.63 -15.62
C LEU A 55 15.45 -8.98 -16.72
N GLN A 56 16.75 -8.82 -16.46
CA GLN A 56 17.80 -9.16 -17.41
C GLN A 56 17.83 -10.68 -17.70
N ALA A 57 17.79 -11.51 -16.67
CA ALA A 57 17.80 -12.97 -16.84
C ALA A 57 16.56 -13.43 -17.63
N ASN A 58 15.39 -12.83 -17.36
CA ASN A 58 14.16 -13.10 -18.10
C ASN A 58 14.25 -12.66 -19.56
N PHE A 59 14.86 -11.50 -19.83
CA PHE A 59 15.14 -11.03 -21.19
C PHE A 59 16.03 -12.00 -21.97
N GLU A 60 17.15 -12.43 -21.37
CA GLU A 60 18.08 -13.37 -21.99
C GLU A 60 17.45 -14.75 -22.23
N ALA A 61 16.60 -15.20 -21.30
CA ALA A 61 15.83 -16.43 -21.47
C ALA A 61 14.84 -16.31 -22.64
N THR A 62 14.09 -15.21 -22.74
CA THR A 62 13.19 -14.95 -23.88
C THR A 62 13.95 -14.86 -25.20
N LEU A 63 15.12 -14.22 -25.22
CA LEU A 63 15.97 -14.12 -26.41
C LEU A 63 16.35 -15.50 -26.97
N LYS A 64 16.62 -16.47 -26.10
CA LYS A 64 17.00 -17.85 -26.49
C LYS A 64 15.84 -18.69 -27.02
N GLN A 65 14.59 -18.25 -26.88
CA GLN A 65 13.41 -19.02 -27.29
C GLN A 65 13.12 -18.91 -28.80
N SER A 66 13.69 -17.94 -29.51
CA SER A 66 13.50 -17.79 -30.96
C SER A 66 14.72 -17.16 -31.63
N GLU A 67 15.13 -17.70 -32.77
CA GLU A 67 16.27 -17.16 -33.54
C GLU A 67 15.99 -15.78 -34.17
N ASN A 68 14.71 -15.45 -34.42
CA ASN A 68 14.28 -14.25 -35.14
C ASN A 68 13.62 -13.19 -34.23
N LEU A 69 13.85 -13.25 -32.91
CA LEU A 69 13.26 -12.35 -31.92
C LEU A 69 11.72 -12.39 -31.82
N SER A 70 11.04 -13.32 -32.50
CA SER A 70 9.56 -13.43 -32.46
C SER A 70 9.02 -13.79 -31.08
N ALA A 71 9.84 -14.39 -30.21
CA ALA A 71 9.48 -14.68 -28.82
C ALA A 71 9.06 -13.41 -28.05
N PHE A 72 9.60 -12.23 -28.37
CA PHE A 72 9.23 -10.97 -27.72
C PHE A 72 7.78 -10.51 -28.00
N LEU A 73 7.09 -11.12 -28.97
CA LEU A 73 5.66 -10.90 -29.21
C LEU A 73 4.76 -11.82 -28.37
N SER A 74 5.32 -12.93 -27.86
CA SER A 74 4.58 -13.92 -27.09
C SER A 74 4.29 -13.42 -25.68
N SER A 75 3.08 -13.72 -25.20
CA SER A 75 2.69 -13.53 -23.79
C SER A 75 3.17 -14.66 -22.88
N ASP A 76 3.65 -15.77 -23.45
CA ASP A 76 4.11 -16.96 -22.75
C ASP A 76 5.64 -17.02 -22.77
N THR A 77 6.27 -16.06 -22.10
CA THR A 77 7.73 -15.99 -21.96
C THR A 77 8.09 -15.51 -20.54
N PRO A 78 9.29 -15.84 -20.04
CA PRO A 78 9.75 -15.37 -18.73
C PRO A 78 9.68 -13.85 -18.58
N LEU A 79 10.00 -13.11 -19.66
CA LEU A 79 9.92 -11.65 -19.68
C LEU A 79 8.47 -11.14 -19.58
N ALA A 80 7.55 -11.72 -20.34
CA ALA A 80 6.14 -11.35 -20.31
C ALA A 80 5.50 -11.68 -18.94
N GLU A 81 5.85 -12.83 -18.38
CA GLU A 81 5.44 -13.23 -17.03
C GLU A 81 5.97 -12.26 -15.97
N ASN A 82 7.23 -11.86 -16.05
CA ASN A 82 7.83 -10.89 -15.14
C ASN A 82 7.06 -9.57 -15.13
N ILE A 83 6.82 -8.97 -16.29
CA ILE A 83 6.06 -7.73 -16.44
C ILE A 83 4.64 -7.90 -15.88
N SER A 84 3.97 -9.01 -16.20
CA SER A 84 2.61 -9.28 -15.72
C SER A 84 2.55 -9.41 -14.20
N LYS A 85 3.54 -10.07 -13.58
CA LYS A 85 3.59 -10.21 -12.12
C LYS A 85 3.90 -8.89 -11.43
N ARG A 86 4.79 -8.05 -12.00
CA ARG A 86 5.02 -6.69 -11.50
C ARG A 86 3.74 -5.85 -11.59
N GLN A 87 2.99 -5.93 -12.69
CA GLN A 87 1.69 -5.25 -12.82
C GLN A 87 0.70 -5.68 -11.73
N ALA A 88 0.55 -7.00 -11.50
CA ALA A 88 -0.37 -7.51 -10.49
C ALA A 88 -0.02 -7.02 -9.07
N LEU A 89 1.27 -7.00 -8.72
CA LEU A 89 1.74 -6.49 -7.42
C LEU A 89 1.42 -5.01 -7.24
N ILE A 90 1.63 -4.20 -8.29
CA ILE A 90 1.32 -2.77 -8.29
C ILE A 90 -0.19 -2.53 -8.12
N ASP A 91 -1.02 -3.34 -8.78
CA ASP A 91 -2.48 -3.27 -8.63
C ASP A 91 -2.93 -3.66 -7.20
N GLU A 92 -2.22 -4.57 -6.55
CA GLU A 92 -2.50 -4.92 -5.15
C GLU A 92 -1.98 -3.88 -4.14
N ILE A 93 -0.93 -3.14 -4.48
CA ILE A 93 -0.52 -1.95 -3.72
C ILE A 93 -1.65 -0.92 -3.80
N ALA A 94 -2.21 -0.67 -4.98
CA ALA A 94 -3.35 0.24 -5.16
C ALA A 94 -4.56 -0.13 -4.29
N LYS A 95 -4.92 -1.42 -4.24
CA LYS A 95 -5.99 -1.89 -3.35
C LYS A 95 -5.68 -1.62 -1.88
N SER A 96 -4.42 -1.80 -1.48
CA SER A 96 -3.99 -1.53 -0.09
C SER A 96 -4.08 -0.05 0.26
N GLN A 97 -3.82 0.86 -0.70
CA GLN A 97 -4.00 2.30 -0.51
C GLN A 97 -5.46 2.67 -0.22
N THR A 98 -6.41 2.06 -0.93
CA THR A 98 -7.85 2.27 -0.69
C THR A 98 -8.21 1.91 0.75
N THR A 99 -7.76 0.76 1.24
CA THR A 99 -8.00 0.36 2.64
C THR A 99 -7.33 1.31 3.64
N LEU A 100 -6.11 1.78 3.37
CA LEU A 100 -5.45 2.79 4.21
C LEU A 100 -6.28 4.09 4.30
N GLN A 101 -6.88 4.52 3.19
CA GLN A 101 -7.75 5.69 3.17
C GLN A 101 -9.04 5.48 3.98
N GLU A 102 -9.67 4.32 3.85
CA GLU A 102 -10.84 3.95 4.66
C GLU A 102 -10.52 3.97 6.16
N MET A 103 -9.34 3.47 6.56
CA MET A 103 -8.91 3.49 7.97
C MET A 103 -8.65 4.92 8.47
N VAL A 104 -8.11 5.80 7.62
CA VAL A 104 -7.98 7.23 7.94
C VAL A 104 -9.35 7.89 8.16
N GLU A 105 -10.34 7.58 7.33
CA GLU A 105 -11.71 8.09 7.49
C GLU A 105 -12.36 7.56 8.76
N GLU A 106 -12.14 6.29 9.09
CA GLU A 106 -12.59 5.70 10.35
C GLU A 106 -11.99 6.41 11.57
N LEU A 107 -10.66 6.64 11.59
CA LEU A 107 -9.99 7.34 12.70
C LEU A 107 -10.48 8.79 12.84
N ASN A 108 -10.76 9.47 11.72
CA ASN A 108 -11.31 10.82 11.73
C ASN A 108 -12.72 10.87 12.36
N SER A 109 -13.56 9.87 12.08
CA SER A 109 -14.97 9.81 12.48
C SER A 109 -15.22 9.27 13.90
N LEU A 110 -14.18 9.01 14.69
CA LEU A 110 -14.35 8.50 16.06
C LEU A 110 -15.10 9.52 16.96
N PRO A 111 -16.22 9.12 17.59
CA PRO A 111 -17.12 10.02 18.32
C PRO A 111 -16.60 10.43 19.71
N ASP A 112 -15.67 9.68 20.30
CA ASP A 112 -15.12 9.95 21.63
C ASP A 112 -13.60 9.71 21.62
N LYS A 113 -12.84 10.81 21.52
CA LYS A 113 -11.38 10.81 21.40
C LYS A 113 -10.68 11.15 22.71
N GLU A 114 -11.40 11.28 23.84
CA GLU A 114 -10.81 11.81 25.08
C GLU A 114 -9.73 10.89 25.69
N GLN A 115 -9.91 9.58 25.60
CA GLN A 115 -8.93 8.60 26.08
C GLN A 115 -7.84 8.28 25.06
N LEU A 116 -8.04 8.68 23.79
CA LEU A 116 -7.08 8.45 22.72
C LEU A 116 -6.00 9.53 22.73
N PRO A 117 -4.76 9.18 22.35
CA PRO A 117 -3.66 10.13 22.29
C PRO A 117 -3.83 10.97 21.01
N LYS A 118 -4.64 12.05 21.12
CA LYS A 118 -5.19 12.80 19.98
C LYS A 118 -4.12 13.28 19.00
N GLU A 119 -3.01 13.83 19.52
CA GLU A 119 -1.90 14.32 18.69
C GLU A 119 -1.24 13.19 17.91
N GLN A 120 -1.03 12.05 18.53
CA GLN A 120 -0.40 10.88 17.92
C GLN A 120 -1.32 10.24 16.86
N VAL A 121 -2.64 10.18 17.13
CA VAL A 121 -3.63 9.71 16.14
C VAL A 121 -3.71 10.67 14.95
N GLN A 122 -3.68 11.99 15.19
CA GLN A 122 -3.69 12.99 14.13
C GLN A 122 -2.41 12.89 13.27
N LYS A 123 -1.26 12.73 13.91
CA LYS A 123 0.02 12.52 13.22
C LYS A 123 0.04 11.22 12.41
N LEU A 124 -0.61 10.15 12.91
CA LEU A 124 -0.77 8.91 12.16
C LEU A 124 -1.60 9.15 10.89
N ILE A 125 -2.72 9.86 11.02
CA ILE A 125 -3.57 10.22 9.88
C ILE A 125 -2.77 11.00 8.82
N GLU A 126 -1.95 11.95 9.24
CA GLU A 126 -1.10 12.74 8.35
C GLU A 126 -0.06 11.88 7.64
N TYR A 127 0.62 10.98 8.37
CA TYR A 127 1.61 10.07 7.78
C TYR A 127 0.99 9.08 6.80
N VAL A 128 -0.19 8.53 7.11
CA VAL A 128 -0.89 7.62 6.18
C VAL A 128 -1.37 8.38 4.93
N LYS A 129 -1.84 9.63 5.09
CA LYS A 129 -2.21 10.48 3.94
C LYS A 129 -1.00 10.78 3.05
N GLN A 130 0.15 11.12 3.64
CA GLN A 130 1.37 11.37 2.89
C GLN A 130 1.84 10.11 2.15
N LEU A 131 1.87 8.96 2.83
CA LEU A 131 2.18 7.67 2.21
C LEU A 131 1.24 7.39 1.03
N ASN A 132 -0.07 7.61 1.17
CA ASN A 132 -1.02 7.40 0.08
C ASN A 132 -0.76 8.32 -1.11
N GLN A 133 -0.42 9.60 -0.90
CA GLN A 133 -0.06 10.52 -1.98
C GLN A 133 1.20 10.10 -2.75
N ASP A 134 2.23 9.65 -2.01
CA ASP A 134 3.46 9.17 -2.63
C ASP A 134 3.22 7.85 -3.38
N LEU A 135 2.40 6.96 -2.81
CA LEU A 135 1.99 5.72 -3.48
C LEU A 135 1.14 5.97 -4.73
N ASP A 136 0.25 6.96 -4.74
CA ASP A 136 -0.56 7.30 -5.94
C ASP A 136 0.35 7.66 -7.11
N THR A 137 1.37 8.48 -6.83
CA THR A 137 2.37 8.88 -7.83
C THR A 137 3.19 7.68 -8.29
N TYR A 138 3.68 6.87 -7.34
CA TYR A 138 4.46 5.68 -7.64
C TYR A 138 3.68 4.68 -8.49
N VAL A 139 2.46 4.30 -8.08
CA VAL A 139 1.61 3.34 -8.79
C VAL A 139 1.29 3.83 -10.20
N ALA A 140 0.80 5.06 -10.36
CA ALA A 140 0.41 5.58 -11.66
C ALA A 140 1.59 5.64 -12.65
N GLN A 141 2.75 6.09 -12.18
CA GLN A 141 3.95 6.13 -13.02
C GLN A 141 4.44 4.73 -13.35
N TYR A 142 4.49 3.82 -12.38
CA TYR A 142 4.99 2.47 -12.57
C TYR A 142 4.13 1.68 -13.56
N GLN A 143 2.80 1.79 -13.48
CA GLN A 143 1.88 1.19 -14.44
C GLN A 143 2.07 1.76 -15.86
N THR A 144 2.40 3.05 -15.97
CA THR A 144 2.72 3.68 -17.26
C THR A 144 4.04 3.12 -17.81
N ASN A 145 5.05 2.99 -16.95
CA ASN A 145 6.35 2.48 -17.32
C ASN A 145 6.29 1.01 -17.74
N LEU A 146 5.50 0.14 -17.07
CA LEU A 146 5.29 -1.25 -17.50
C LEU A 146 4.71 -1.36 -18.91
N LYS A 147 3.80 -0.46 -19.30
CA LYS A 147 3.28 -0.41 -20.68
C LYS A 147 4.36 -0.02 -21.68
N GLN A 148 5.21 0.94 -21.31
CA GLN A 148 6.33 1.37 -22.14
C GLN A 148 7.42 0.30 -22.26
N GLU A 149 7.74 -0.41 -21.17
CA GLU A 149 8.64 -1.56 -21.18
C GLU A 149 8.11 -2.64 -22.12
N THR A 150 6.83 -3.00 -21.98
CA THR A 150 6.18 -3.98 -22.86
C THR A 150 6.30 -3.59 -24.33
N ALA A 151 6.02 -2.32 -24.66
CA ALA A 151 6.14 -1.81 -26.02
C ALA A 151 7.59 -1.84 -26.52
N THR A 152 8.54 -1.46 -25.65
CA THR A 152 9.97 -1.46 -25.94
C THR A 152 10.47 -2.86 -26.28
N PHE A 153 10.10 -3.87 -25.49
CA PHE A 153 10.50 -5.25 -25.76
C PHE A 153 9.82 -5.82 -27.02
N LYS A 154 8.52 -5.57 -27.22
CA LYS A 154 7.81 -6.01 -28.43
C LYS A 154 8.40 -5.41 -29.71
N ALA A 155 8.97 -4.20 -29.64
CA ALA A 155 9.61 -3.56 -30.77
C ALA A 155 10.83 -4.34 -31.30
N LEU A 156 11.46 -5.19 -30.48
CA LEU A 156 12.60 -6.01 -30.92
C LEU A 156 12.23 -7.00 -32.02
N ALA A 157 11.00 -7.51 -32.01
CA ALA A 157 10.51 -8.43 -33.04
C ALA A 157 10.23 -7.75 -34.39
N ASN A 158 10.48 -6.44 -34.51
CA ASN A 158 10.38 -5.73 -35.79
C ASN A 158 11.47 -6.22 -36.76
N THR A 159 11.09 -6.52 -38.00
CA THR A 159 12.02 -6.95 -39.06
C THR A 159 13.07 -5.89 -39.43
N LYS A 160 12.89 -4.64 -38.99
CA LYS A 160 13.86 -3.53 -39.14
C LYS A 160 14.82 -3.37 -37.95
N THR A 161 14.70 -4.19 -36.91
CA THR A 161 15.62 -4.15 -35.76
C THR A 161 17.04 -4.45 -36.25
N ASN A 162 17.96 -3.55 -35.91
CA ASN A 162 19.40 -3.63 -36.19
C ASN A 162 20.17 -3.55 -34.87
N HIS A 163 21.50 -3.65 -34.92
CA HIS A 163 22.35 -3.59 -33.73
C HIS A 163 22.06 -2.34 -32.86
N GLU A 164 21.99 -1.15 -33.47
CA GLU A 164 21.74 0.09 -32.72
C GLU A 164 20.37 0.09 -32.00
N SER A 165 19.30 -0.25 -32.73
CA SER A 165 17.95 -0.30 -32.15
C SER A 165 17.79 -1.41 -31.12
N PHE A 166 18.49 -2.53 -31.27
CA PHE A 166 18.55 -3.59 -30.25
C PHE A 166 19.12 -3.06 -28.94
N PHE A 167 20.27 -2.37 -28.98
CA PHE A 167 20.89 -1.87 -27.75
C PHE A 167 20.18 -0.64 -27.15
N LYS A 168 19.45 0.14 -27.95
CA LYS A 168 18.61 1.25 -27.44
C LYS A 168 17.53 0.78 -26.46
N VAL A 169 17.10 -0.48 -26.53
CA VAL A 169 16.16 -1.05 -25.56
C VAL A 169 16.70 -0.93 -24.14
N PHE A 170 17.98 -1.25 -23.90
CA PHE A 170 18.55 -1.18 -22.55
C PHE A 170 18.57 0.26 -22.01
N ASN A 171 18.84 1.25 -22.86
CA ASN A 171 18.79 2.66 -22.45
C ASN A 171 17.38 3.06 -22.00
N ASN A 172 16.36 2.66 -22.76
CA ASN A 172 14.97 2.95 -22.41
C ASN A 172 14.59 2.25 -21.10
N ILE A 173 14.88 0.95 -20.96
CA ILE A 173 14.56 0.19 -19.75
C ILE A 173 15.28 0.78 -18.52
N ASN A 174 16.56 1.14 -18.63
CA ASN A 174 17.30 1.77 -17.53
C ASN A 174 16.73 3.14 -17.14
N GLN A 175 16.24 3.92 -18.11
CA GLN A 175 15.57 5.17 -17.83
C GLN A 175 14.27 4.92 -17.05
N LEU A 176 13.42 3.99 -17.50
CA LEU A 176 12.17 3.65 -16.82
C LEU A 176 12.41 3.11 -15.40
N TYR A 177 13.42 2.27 -15.22
CA TYR A 177 13.87 1.80 -13.92
C TYR A 177 14.28 2.98 -13.01
N THR A 178 15.05 3.93 -13.53
CA THR A 178 15.47 5.12 -12.77
C THR A 178 14.27 5.96 -12.34
N GLU A 179 13.32 6.21 -13.25
CA GLU A 179 12.08 6.94 -12.95
C GLU A 179 11.24 6.24 -11.89
N ASN A 180 11.14 4.90 -11.95
CA ASN A 180 10.46 4.10 -10.93
C ASN A 180 11.11 4.25 -9.55
N ASN A 181 12.46 4.21 -9.49
CA ASN A 181 13.17 4.30 -8.21
C ASN A 181 13.10 5.69 -7.56
N ILE A 182 13.08 6.77 -8.36
CA ILE A 182 12.89 8.14 -7.83
C ILE A 182 11.57 8.24 -7.05
N ASN A 183 10.50 7.65 -7.57
CA ASN A 183 9.21 7.65 -6.89
C ASN A 183 9.17 6.65 -5.72
N LEU A 184 9.85 5.52 -5.86
CA LEU A 184 9.98 4.54 -4.77
C LEU A 184 10.70 5.12 -3.55
N ASP A 185 11.77 5.91 -3.73
CA ASP A 185 12.51 6.54 -2.65
C ASP A 185 11.59 7.42 -1.77
N ARG A 186 10.64 8.13 -2.40
CA ARG A 186 9.64 8.93 -1.68
C ARG A 186 8.71 8.06 -0.85
N VAL A 187 8.24 6.95 -1.42
CA VAL A 187 7.40 5.98 -0.70
C VAL A 187 8.15 5.38 0.49
N ILE A 188 9.39 4.93 0.30
CA ILE A 188 10.20 4.31 1.36
C ILE A 188 10.44 5.26 2.53
N ALA A 189 10.66 6.55 2.26
CA ALA A 189 10.88 7.57 3.28
C ALA A 189 9.71 7.69 4.30
N ASN A 190 8.51 7.22 3.95
CA ASN A 190 7.35 7.24 4.84
C ASN A 190 7.35 6.07 5.87
N PHE A 191 8.03 4.96 5.60
CA PHE A 191 7.83 3.73 6.37
C PHE A 191 8.38 3.78 7.79
N ASP A 192 9.61 4.24 7.98
CA ASP A 192 10.24 4.32 9.31
C ASP A 192 9.48 5.20 10.31
N PRO A 193 9.12 6.46 9.99
CA PRO A 193 8.37 7.32 10.91
C PRO A 193 6.96 6.78 11.17
N LEU A 194 6.30 6.21 10.16
CA LEU A 194 4.98 5.61 10.29
C LEU A 194 5.00 4.36 11.19
N ASN A 195 5.92 3.44 10.95
CA ASN A 195 6.06 2.22 11.73
C ASN A 195 6.36 2.52 13.20
N SER A 196 7.27 3.45 13.46
CA SER A 196 7.59 3.91 14.82
C SER A 196 6.35 4.44 15.55
N LEU A 197 5.52 5.23 14.87
CA LEU A 197 4.29 5.77 15.44
C LEU A 197 3.24 4.68 15.69
N LEU A 198 3.07 3.75 14.75
CA LEU A 198 2.14 2.62 14.87
C LEU A 198 2.46 1.73 16.08
N VAL A 199 3.73 1.38 16.26
CA VAL A 199 4.18 0.59 17.42
C VAL A 199 3.87 1.31 18.73
N ASN A 200 4.19 2.60 18.83
CA ASN A 200 3.92 3.40 20.03
C ASN A 200 2.41 3.49 20.33
N LEU A 201 1.58 3.71 19.30
CA LEU A 201 0.13 3.76 19.45
C LEU A 201 -0.46 2.41 19.89
N LYS A 202 0.02 1.28 19.34
CA LYS A 202 -0.42 -0.05 19.78
C LYS A 202 -0.07 -0.31 21.24
N VAL A 203 1.16 0.01 21.67
CA VAL A 203 1.57 -0.14 23.08
C VAL A 203 0.67 0.69 24.00
N TYR A 204 0.38 1.94 23.62
CA TYR A 204 -0.53 2.80 24.37
C TYR A 204 -1.94 2.20 24.50
N LEU A 205 -2.49 1.69 23.40
CA LEU A 205 -3.85 1.10 23.39
C LEU A 205 -3.93 -0.20 24.20
N VAL A 206 -2.91 -1.06 24.15
CA VAL A 206 -2.85 -2.26 24.99
C VAL A 206 -2.87 -1.88 26.47
N ASN A 207 -2.03 -0.92 26.87
CA ASN A 207 -1.97 -0.44 28.25
C ASN A 207 -3.28 0.20 28.74
N LEU A 208 -4.06 0.83 27.85
CA LEU A 208 -5.38 1.35 28.20
C LEU A 208 -6.40 0.22 28.41
N THR A 209 -6.35 -0.80 27.56
CA THR A 209 -7.31 -1.92 27.59
C THR A 209 -7.07 -2.84 28.78
N GLU A 210 -5.83 -2.96 29.26
CA GLU A 210 -5.48 -3.71 30.48
C GLU A 210 -5.85 -2.99 31.79
N LYS A 211 -6.03 -1.66 31.73
CA LYS A 211 -6.36 -0.82 32.89
C LYS A 211 -7.86 -0.53 33.04
N SER A 212 -8.68 -0.85 32.04
CA SER A 212 -10.14 -0.69 32.02
C SER A 212 -10.86 -1.95 32.45
#